data_AF-A0A1I4CZ11-F1
#
_entry.id   AF-A0A1I4CZ11-F1
#
_cell.length_a   1.000
_cell.length_b   1.000
_cell.length_c   1.000
_cell.angle_alpha   90.00
_cell.angle_beta   90.00
_cell.angle_gamma   90.00
#
_symmetry.space_group_name_H-M   'P 1'
#
loop_
_entity.id
_entity.type
_entity.pdbx_description
1 polymer ?
#
loop_
_entity_poly.entity_id
_entity_poly.type
_entity_poly.pdbx_seq_one_letter_code
_entity_poly.pdbx_strand_id
1 'polypeptide(L)'
;MSERNLPPLLAMDDELDRLERKADGDIGTEVGEIRDRLDEFETRETSDDRQGDGRDSLLDDVDGILLRLRERLSGEADRQAEALQNRVRQFRESRAGQSDTLSLAEPRLEQGGTAVDIADRDGQQVDVRATLVNAGEASDGVVRVAFYDGDGRPVRRVDLSERTVDGGEKRDVAATVSVPPEAMHYDVSVVDAESA
;
A
#
# COMPACT_ATOMS: atom_id res chain seq x y z
N MET A 1 11.67 13.74 -10.93
CA MET A 1 11.00 12.43 -10.96
C MET A 1 9.56 12.71 -10.63
N SER A 2 8.61 12.20 -11.41
CA SER A 2 7.18 12.34 -11.09
C SER A 2 6.90 11.55 -9.81
N GLU A 3 6.19 12.14 -8.85
CA GLU A 3 5.68 11.37 -7.71
C GLU A 3 4.67 10.35 -8.25
N ARG A 4 5.00 9.06 -8.13
CA ARG A 4 4.08 7.98 -8.47
C ARG A 4 2.92 7.98 -7.48
N ASN A 5 1.69 7.91 -7.97
CA ASN A 5 0.49 7.74 -7.16
C ASN A 5 0.23 6.26 -6.87
N LEU A 6 1.21 5.61 -6.21
CA LEU A 6 1.12 4.23 -5.78
C LEU A 6 0.41 4.11 -4.43
N PRO A 7 -0.28 2.99 -4.15
CA PRO A 7 -0.70 2.66 -2.81
C PRO A 7 0.47 2.72 -1.81
N PRO A 8 0.26 3.15 -0.56
CA PRO A 8 1.34 3.36 0.40
C PRO A 8 2.28 2.15 0.60
N LEU A 9 1.74 0.92 0.59
CA LEU A 9 2.56 -0.30 0.68
C LEU A 9 3.46 -0.52 -0.54
N LEU A 10 3.11 0.00 -1.72
CA LEU A 10 3.88 -0.14 -2.96
C LEU A 10 4.78 1.07 -3.26
N ALA A 11 4.62 2.18 -2.55
CA ALA A 11 5.51 3.34 -2.63
C ALA A 11 6.86 3.01 -1.95
N MET A 12 7.75 2.32 -2.68
CA MET A 12 8.99 1.74 -2.15
C MET A 12 10.27 2.32 -2.77
N ASP A 13 10.18 3.46 -3.44
CA ASP A 13 11.30 4.05 -4.18
C ASP A 13 12.50 4.38 -3.28
N ASP A 14 12.26 4.94 -2.10
CA ASP A 14 13.32 5.29 -1.14
C ASP A 14 14.05 4.05 -0.60
N GLU A 15 13.32 2.95 -0.40
CA GLU A 15 13.89 1.68 0.02
C GLU A 15 14.64 1.00 -1.12
N LEU A 16 14.18 1.08 -2.35
CA LEU A 16 14.92 0.60 -3.52
C LEU A 16 16.24 1.37 -3.70
N ASP A 17 16.21 2.70 -3.57
CA ASP A 17 17.39 3.56 -3.57
C ASP A 17 18.37 3.22 -2.44
N ARG A 18 17.84 2.87 -1.26
CA ARG A 18 18.65 2.44 -0.13
C ARG A 18 19.25 1.05 -0.37
N LEU A 19 18.51 0.15 -1.00
CA LEU A 19 18.96 -1.20 -1.34
C LEU A 19 20.12 -1.15 -2.35
N GLU A 20 19.98 -0.38 -3.44
CA GLU A 20 21.04 -0.15 -4.44
C GLU A 20 22.33 0.36 -3.80
N ARG A 21 22.23 1.27 -2.83
CA ARG A 21 23.41 1.85 -2.16
C ARG A 21 24.11 0.89 -1.20
N LYS A 22 23.38 -0.09 -0.64
CA LYS A 22 23.91 -1.02 0.39
C LYS A 22 24.34 -2.36 -0.17
N ALA A 23 23.87 -2.73 -1.36
CA ALA A 23 24.24 -3.99 -1.97
C ALA A 23 25.74 -4.00 -2.31
N ASP A 24 26.41 -5.10 -1.97
CA ASP A 24 27.83 -5.33 -2.30
C ASP A 24 28.05 -5.69 -3.79
N GLY A 25 26.99 -5.66 -4.61
CA GLY A 25 27.02 -6.04 -6.02
C GLY A 25 26.09 -5.20 -6.88
N ASP A 26 26.25 -5.30 -8.20
CA ASP A 26 25.40 -4.59 -9.15
C ASP A 26 24.01 -5.23 -9.22
N ILE A 27 23.04 -4.51 -8.66
CA ILE A 27 21.61 -4.85 -8.62
C ILE A 27 20.75 -3.82 -9.34
N GLY A 28 21.39 -2.85 -10.04
CA GLY A 28 20.67 -1.73 -10.65
C GLY A 28 19.73 -2.16 -11.78
N THR A 29 20.02 -3.29 -12.44
CA THR A 29 19.12 -3.86 -13.45
C THR A 29 17.85 -4.38 -12.80
N GLU A 30 17.95 -5.22 -11.77
CA GLU A 30 16.77 -5.76 -11.07
C GLU A 30 15.95 -4.67 -10.38
N VAL A 31 16.60 -3.69 -9.76
CA VAL A 31 15.90 -2.58 -9.13
C VAL A 31 15.21 -1.70 -10.19
N GLY A 32 15.86 -1.48 -11.35
CA GLY A 32 15.24 -0.85 -12.51
C GLY A 32 13.99 -1.61 -12.98
N GLU A 33 14.08 -2.94 -13.10
CA GLU A 33 12.93 -3.78 -13.47
C GLU A 33 11.77 -3.66 -12.46
N ILE A 34 12.05 -3.63 -11.15
CA ILE A 34 11.01 -3.44 -10.12
C ILE A 34 10.34 -2.07 -10.32
N ARG A 35 11.14 -1.00 -10.49
CA ARG A 35 10.63 0.35 -10.73
C ARG A 35 9.74 0.39 -11.97
N ASP A 36 10.15 -0.25 -13.07
CA ASP A 36 9.37 -0.30 -14.31
C ASP A 36 8.03 -1.03 -14.12
N ARG A 37 8.01 -2.12 -13.32
CA ARG A 37 6.75 -2.84 -13.03
C ARG A 37 5.81 -2.04 -12.13
N LEU A 38 6.34 -1.25 -11.20
CA LEU A 38 5.54 -0.37 -10.36
C LEU A 38 4.98 0.83 -11.16
N ASP A 39 5.75 1.39 -12.10
CA ASP A 39 5.24 2.37 -13.07
C ASP A 39 4.11 1.79 -13.93
N GLU A 40 4.29 0.56 -14.41
CA GLU A 40 3.27 -0.14 -15.18
C GLU A 40 2.03 -0.42 -14.32
N PHE A 41 2.20 -0.74 -13.04
CA PHE A 41 1.10 -0.97 -12.11
C PHE A 41 0.26 0.30 -11.90
N GLU A 42 0.91 1.46 -11.76
CA GLU A 42 0.24 2.75 -11.62
C GLU A 42 -0.53 3.15 -12.89
N THR A 43 0.12 2.99 -14.05
CA THR A 43 -0.42 3.47 -15.34
C THR A 43 -1.44 2.55 -15.96
N ARG A 44 -1.42 1.25 -15.65
CA ARG A 44 -2.50 0.33 -16.03
C ARG A 44 -3.75 0.77 -15.30
N GLU A 45 -4.57 1.58 -15.95
CA GLU A 45 -5.90 1.96 -15.47
C GLU A 45 -6.65 0.74 -14.92
N THR A 46 -7.48 0.97 -13.91
CA THR A 46 -8.54 0.05 -13.48
C THR A 46 -9.63 -0.06 -14.58
N SER A 47 -9.27 0.06 -15.86
CA SER A 47 -10.22 0.05 -16.96
C SER A 47 -10.63 -1.39 -17.22
N ASP A 48 -11.95 -1.60 -17.07
CA ASP A 48 -12.73 -2.67 -17.67
C ASP A 48 -11.95 -3.98 -17.87
N ASP A 49 -11.88 -4.82 -16.85
CA ASP A 49 -12.24 -6.22 -17.03
C ASP A 49 -12.23 -6.95 -15.70
N ARG A 50 -13.12 -7.92 -15.60
CA ARG A 50 -13.22 -8.91 -14.53
C ARG A 50 -12.03 -9.91 -14.58
N GLN A 51 -10.83 -9.40 -14.86
CA GLN A 51 -9.55 -10.09 -14.97
C GLN A 51 -8.52 -9.32 -14.15
N GLY A 52 -8.51 -9.55 -12.83
CA GLY A 52 -7.46 -9.08 -11.92
C GLY A 52 -6.06 -9.59 -12.28
N ASP A 53 -5.97 -10.51 -13.25
CA ASP A 53 -4.76 -11.20 -13.70
C ASP A 53 -3.64 -10.25 -14.11
N GLY A 54 -3.95 -9.09 -14.71
CA GLY A 54 -2.92 -8.19 -15.24
C GLY A 54 -2.12 -7.43 -14.18
N ARG A 55 -2.77 -6.88 -13.15
CA ARG A 55 -2.04 -6.17 -12.08
C ARG A 55 -1.42 -7.15 -11.09
N ASP A 56 -2.09 -8.29 -10.85
CA ASP A 56 -1.52 -9.32 -9.99
C ASP A 56 -0.27 -9.95 -10.63
N SER A 57 -0.25 -10.16 -11.96
CA SER A 57 0.96 -10.65 -12.63
C SER A 57 2.15 -9.69 -12.50
N LEU A 58 1.91 -8.37 -12.47
CA LEU A 58 3.00 -7.39 -12.23
C LEU A 58 3.57 -7.52 -10.82
N LEU A 59 2.71 -7.75 -9.83
CA LEU A 59 3.15 -8.01 -8.47
C LEU A 59 3.87 -9.36 -8.33
N ASP A 60 3.51 -10.37 -9.15
CA ASP A 60 4.23 -11.66 -9.19
C ASP A 60 5.63 -11.45 -9.77
N ASP A 61 5.74 -10.62 -10.81
CA ASP A 61 7.02 -10.25 -11.40
C ASP A 61 7.90 -9.52 -10.39
N VAL A 62 7.36 -8.55 -9.65
CA VAL A 62 8.07 -7.83 -8.57
C VAL A 62 8.54 -8.80 -7.49
N ASP A 63 7.66 -9.67 -6.97
CA ASP A 63 8.03 -10.67 -5.95
C ASP A 63 9.12 -11.62 -6.45
N GLY A 64 9.00 -12.07 -7.70
CA GLY A 64 9.98 -12.91 -8.38
C GLY A 64 11.35 -12.22 -8.58
N ILE A 65 11.37 -10.92 -8.90
CA ILE A 65 12.62 -10.15 -9.01
C ILE A 65 13.26 -10.00 -7.63
N LEU A 66 12.48 -9.66 -6.60
CA LEU A 66 12.96 -9.57 -5.23
C LEU A 66 13.52 -10.90 -4.73
N LEU A 67 12.92 -12.04 -5.12
CA LEU A 67 13.42 -13.36 -4.74
C LEU A 67 14.80 -13.61 -5.35
N ARG A 68 14.97 -13.31 -6.65
CA ARG A 68 16.27 -13.42 -7.33
C ARG A 68 17.32 -12.48 -6.73
N LEU A 69 16.93 -11.29 -6.29
CA LEU A 69 17.81 -10.37 -5.57
C LEU A 69 18.29 -10.99 -4.26
N ARG A 70 17.38 -11.55 -3.45
CA ARG A 70 17.72 -12.18 -2.18
C ARG A 70 18.71 -13.34 -2.32
N GLU A 71 18.61 -14.13 -3.39
CA GLU A 71 19.58 -15.20 -3.69
C GLU A 71 21.01 -14.68 -3.91
N ARG A 72 21.16 -13.40 -4.28
CA ARG A 72 22.44 -12.73 -4.56
C ARG A 72 22.91 -11.82 -3.43
N LEU A 73 21.99 -11.38 -2.58
CA LEU A 73 22.26 -10.47 -1.47
C LEU A 73 22.58 -11.24 -0.19
N SER A 74 23.15 -10.54 0.79
CA SER A 74 23.36 -11.10 2.12
C SER A 74 23.29 -10.00 3.18
N GLY A 75 23.19 -10.41 4.44
CA GLY A 75 23.21 -9.49 5.57
C GLY A 75 22.03 -8.52 5.56
N GLU A 76 22.32 -7.23 5.65
CA GLU A 76 21.29 -6.19 5.74
C GLU A 76 20.53 -5.98 4.43
N ALA A 77 21.19 -6.11 3.28
CA ALA A 77 20.57 -5.93 1.98
C ALA A 77 19.55 -7.04 1.69
N ASP A 78 19.84 -8.30 2.05
CA ASP A 78 18.88 -9.41 1.93
C ASP A 78 17.65 -9.18 2.82
N ARG A 79 17.85 -8.79 4.09
CA ARG A 79 16.72 -8.45 4.99
C ARG A 79 15.86 -7.30 4.45
N GLN A 80 16.48 -6.30 3.84
CA GLN A 80 15.74 -5.20 3.24
C GLN A 80 14.93 -5.64 2.00
N ALA A 81 15.49 -6.53 1.16
CA ALA A 81 14.74 -7.11 0.06
C ALA A 81 13.59 -8.01 0.54
N GLU A 82 13.76 -8.74 1.65
CA GLU A 82 12.70 -9.50 2.31
C GLU A 82 11.56 -8.60 2.83
N ALA A 83 11.88 -7.47 3.45
CA ALA A 83 10.88 -6.50 3.90
C ALA A 83 10.04 -5.97 2.72
N LEU A 84 10.67 -5.69 1.57
CA LEU A 84 9.97 -5.30 0.34
C LEU A 84 9.02 -6.41 -0.17
N GLN A 85 9.44 -7.67 -0.15
CA GLN A 85 8.56 -8.79 -0.51
C GLN A 85 7.36 -8.88 0.42
N ASN A 86 7.59 -8.72 1.73
CA ASN A 86 6.52 -8.75 2.70
C ASN A 86 5.50 -7.63 2.43
N ARG A 87 5.94 -6.43 2.03
CA ARG A 87 5.04 -5.32 1.66
C ARG A 87 4.17 -5.66 0.45
N VAL A 88 4.75 -6.26 -0.59
CA VAL A 88 3.98 -6.73 -1.76
C VAL A 88 2.93 -7.77 -1.35
N ARG A 89 3.29 -8.71 -0.47
CA ARG A 89 2.36 -9.70 0.07
C ARG A 89 1.23 -9.06 0.88
N GLN A 90 1.55 -8.14 1.78
CA GLN A 90 0.52 -7.43 2.58
C GLN A 90 -0.44 -6.66 1.70
N PHE A 91 0.05 -6.01 0.64
CA PHE A 91 -0.81 -5.31 -0.30
C PHE A 91 -1.80 -6.27 -0.98
N ARG A 92 -1.33 -7.47 -1.39
CA ARG A 92 -2.19 -8.52 -1.96
C ARG A 92 -3.22 -9.02 -0.95
N GLU A 93 -2.81 -9.29 0.28
CA GLU A 93 -3.70 -9.74 1.36
C GLU A 93 -4.75 -8.68 1.69
N SER A 94 -4.36 -7.41 1.75
CA SER A 94 -5.28 -6.28 1.91
C SER A 94 -6.32 -6.27 0.78
N ARG A 95 -5.88 -6.38 -0.48
CA ARG A 95 -6.75 -6.38 -1.66
C ARG A 95 -7.71 -7.55 -1.70
N ALA A 96 -7.28 -8.75 -1.30
CA ALA A 96 -8.14 -9.94 -1.27
C ALA A 96 -9.34 -9.80 -0.32
N GLY A 97 -9.25 -8.92 0.69
CA GLY A 97 -10.35 -8.62 1.62
C GLY A 97 -11.16 -7.37 1.29
N GLN A 98 -10.85 -6.66 0.20
CA GLN A 98 -11.53 -5.42 -0.16
C GLN A 98 -12.95 -5.66 -0.68
N SER A 99 -13.79 -4.64 -0.57
CA SER A 99 -15.13 -4.64 -1.17
C SER A 99 -15.06 -4.69 -2.70
N ASP A 100 -15.97 -5.44 -3.32
CA ASP A 100 -16.14 -5.45 -4.77
C ASP A 100 -16.82 -4.17 -5.31
N THR A 101 -17.48 -3.40 -4.44
CA THR A 101 -18.32 -2.26 -4.84
C THR A 101 -17.87 -0.92 -4.27
N LEU A 102 -17.16 -0.95 -3.15
CA LEU A 102 -16.55 0.23 -2.54
C LEU A 102 -15.09 0.36 -2.96
N SER A 103 -14.67 1.58 -3.24
CA SER A 103 -13.27 1.89 -3.57
C SER A 103 -12.83 3.18 -2.89
N LEU A 104 -11.52 3.30 -2.65
CA LEU A 104 -10.91 4.53 -2.13
C LEU A 104 -10.13 5.22 -3.25
N ALA A 105 -10.41 6.50 -3.46
CA ALA A 105 -9.58 7.36 -4.27
C ALA A 105 -8.63 8.18 -3.38
N GLU A 106 -7.37 8.22 -3.81
CA GLU A 106 -6.26 8.98 -3.21
C GLU A 106 -6.10 8.80 -1.68
N PRO A 107 -6.12 7.55 -1.16
CA PRO A 107 -6.01 7.35 0.27
C PRO A 107 -4.59 7.66 0.77
N ARG A 108 -4.48 8.50 1.81
CA ARG A 108 -3.20 8.88 2.41
C ARG A 108 -3.33 9.33 3.86
N LEU A 109 -2.21 9.31 4.56
CA LEU A 109 -2.06 9.98 5.85
C LEU A 109 -1.44 11.37 5.64
N GLU A 110 -1.98 12.36 6.34
CA GLU A 110 -1.54 13.75 6.27
C GLU A 110 -1.28 14.35 7.65
N GLN A 111 -0.47 15.40 7.68
CA GLN A 111 -0.32 16.29 8.83
C GLN A 111 -0.33 17.73 8.33
N GLY A 112 -1.28 18.54 8.81
CA GLY A 112 -1.42 19.93 8.36
C GLY A 112 -1.71 20.07 6.85
N GLY A 113 -2.40 19.09 6.26
CA GLY A 113 -2.76 19.09 4.83
C GLY A 113 -1.66 18.60 3.89
N THR A 114 -0.56 18.07 4.42
CA THR A 114 0.55 17.52 3.62
C THR A 114 0.67 16.03 3.88
N ALA A 115 0.85 15.22 2.83
CA ALA A 115 1.08 13.78 2.95
C ALA A 115 2.33 13.49 3.80
N VAL A 116 2.29 12.43 4.60
CA VAL A 116 3.38 12.09 5.51
C VAL A 116 3.78 10.61 5.44
N ASP A 117 5.09 10.37 5.52
CA ASP A 117 5.65 9.07 5.93
C ASP A 117 5.42 8.87 7.43
N ILE A 118 5.26 7.63 7.90
CA ILE A 118 5.02 7.34 9.31
C ILE A 118 6.26 6.85 10.07
N ALA A 119 7.37 6.52 9.40
CA ALA A 119 8.51 5.81 10.01
C ALA A 119 9.16 6.52 11.21
N ASP A 120 9.04 7.84 11.32
CA ASP A 120 9.58 8.65 12.43
C ASP A 120 8.47 9.37 13.23
N ARG A 121 7.24 8.85 13.19
CA ARG A 121 6.05 9.50 13.77
C ARG A 121 5.46 8.75 14.96
N ASP A 122 6.27 7.99 15.68
CA ASP A 122 5.88 7.24 16.87
C ASP A 122 5.00 8.06 17.83
N GLY A 123 3.77 7.57 18.06
CA GLY A 123 2.80 8.18 18.98
C GLY A 123 2.19 9.50 18.50
N GLN A 124 2.56 10.00 17.32
CA GLN A 124 1.99 11.22 16.75
C GLN A 124 0.60 10.95 16.16
N GLN A 125 -0.22 12.00 16.15
CA GLN A 125 -1.51 12.00 15.47
C GLN A 125 -1.34 12.46 14.03
N VAL A 126 -1.96 11.73 13.11
CA VAL A 126 -2.03 12.01 11.68
C VAL A 126 -3.47 11.87 11.20
N ASP A 127 -3.82 12.60 10.14
CA ASP A 127 -5.15 12.61 9.58
C ASP A 127 -5.22 11.67 8.38
N VAL A 128 -6.15 10.73 8.42
CA VAL A 128 -6.55 9.92 7.27
C VAL A 128 -7.35 10.80 6.32
N ARG A 129 -6.98 10.78 5.04
CA ARG A 129 -7.73 11.40 3.95
C ARG A 129 -7.94 10.39 2.84
N ALA A 130 -9.18 10.21 2.42
CA ALA A 130 -9.54 9.43 1.25
C ALA A 130 -10.91 9.86 0.74
N THR A 131 -11.21 9.58 -0.52
CA THR A 131 -12.59 9.64 -1.04
C THR A 131 -13.13 8.23 -1.18
N LEU A 132 -14.16 7.89 -0.40
CA LEU A 132 -14.90 6.66 -0.54
C LEU A 132 -15.90 6.78 -1.70
N VAL A 133 -15.84 5.86 -2.65
CA VAL A 133 -16.74 5.81 -3.80
C VAL A 133 -17.49 4.48 -3.78
N ASN A 134 -18.83 4.55 -3.79
CA ASN A 134 -19.68 3.38 -3.92
C ASN A 134 -20.18 3.24 -5.36
N ALA A 135 -19.76 2.20 -6.06
CA ALA A 135 -20.21 1.88 -7.42
C ALA A 135 -21.39 0.88 -7.46
N GLY A 136 -21.79 0.34 -6.31
CA GLY A 136 -22.87 -0.62 -6.15
C GLY A 136 -24.17 -0.02 -5.62
N GLU A 137 -24.94 -0.85 -4.91
CA GLU A 137 -26.12 -0.41 -4.16
C GLU A 137 -25.73 0.21 -2.82
N ALA A 138 -26.66 0.92 -2.17
CA ALA A 138 -26.41 1.54 -0.88
C ALA A 138 -25.94 0.49 0.16
N SER A 139 -24.79 0.74 0.79
CA SER A 139 -24.15 -0.20 1.71
C SER A 139 -23.41 0.51 2.84
N ASP A 140 -23.11 -0.24 3.90
CA ASP A 140 -22.20 0.19 4.96
C ASP A 140 -20.78 -0.26 4.61
N GLY A 141 -19.81 0.66 4.73
CA GLY A 141 -18.40 0.41 4.47
C GLY A 141 -17.55 0.58 5.72
N VAL A 142 -16.39 -0.08 5.73
CA VAL A 142 -15.36 0.15 6.74
C VAL A 142 -14.07 0.55 6.05
N VAL A 143 -13.63 1.79 6.30
CA VAL A 143 -12.30 2.24 5.90
C VAL A 143 -11.30 1.78 6.95
N ARG A 144 -10.37 0.93 6.54
CA ARG A 144 -9.39 0.27 7.38
C ARG A 144 -8.03 0.89 7.18
N VAL A 145 -7.44 1.36 8.27
CA VAL A 145 -6.03 1.77 8.33
C VAL A 145 -5.25 0.67 9.04
N ALA A 146 -4.34 0.02 8.32
CA ALA A 146 -3.45 -0.99 8.88
C ALA A 146 -2.02 -0.44 8.96
N PHE A 147 -1.37 -0.61 10.11
CA PHE A 147 0.01 -0.21 10.36
C PHE A 147 0.89 -1.45 10.45
N TYR A 148 2.08 -1.37 9.88
CA TYR A 148 3.05 -2.46 9.82
C TYR A 148 4.43 -1.98 10.25
N ASP A 149 5.21 -2.88 10.86
CA ASP A 149 6.60 -2.63 11.21
C ASP A 149 7.52 -2.70 9.98
N GLY A 150 8.81 -2.46 10.17
CA GLY A 150 9.81 -2.52 9.09
C GLY A 150 10.02 -3.91 8.48
N ASP A 151 9.59 -4.98 9.16
CA ASP A 151 9.61 -6.34 8.62
C ASP A 151 8.30 -6.67 7.89
N GLY A 152 7.31 -5.78 7.93
CA GLY A 152 6.00 -5.98 7.35
C GLY A 152 5.01 -6.73 8.24
N ARG A 153 5.24 -6.81 9.54
CA ARG A 153 4.31 -7.45 10.47
C ARG A 153 3.24 -6.45 10.90
N PRO A 154 1.99 -6.87 11.06
CA PRO A 154 0.92 -5.98 11.51
C PRO A 154 1.17 -5.52 12.95
N VAL A 155 1.20 -4.21 13.15
CA VAL A 155 1.35 -3.54 14.45
C VAL A 155 -0.01 -3.17 15.01
N ARG A 156 -0.87 -2.55 14.18
CA ARG A 156 -2.20 -2.09 14.60
C ARG A 156 -3.15 -1.97 13.42
N ARG A 157 -4.43 -2.16 13.69
CA ARG A 157 -5.54 -1.87 12.78
C ARG A 157 -6.48 -0.84 13.40
N VAL A 158 -6.97 0.09 12.60
CA VAL A 158 -8.02 1.05 12.96
C VAL A 158 -9.11 0.97 11.89
N ASP A 159 -10.34 0.69 12.31
CA ASP A 159 -11.50 0.61 11.44
C ASP A 159 -12.39 1.85 11.63
N LEU A 160 -12.71 2.53 10.54
CA LEU A 160 -13.56 3.71 10.47
C LEU A 160 -14.86 3.32 9.79
N SER A 161 -15.95 3.27 10.55
CA SER A 161 -17.26 2.86 10.01
C SER A 161 -17.92 4.01 9.25
N GLU A 162 -18.22 3.77 7.98
CA GLU A 162 -18.98 4.66 7.10
C GLU A 162 -20.36 4.04 6.85
N ARG A 163 -21.41 4.63 7.42
CA ARG A 163 -22.76 4.08 7.32
C ARG A 163 -23.52 4.69 6.14
N THR A 164 -24.32 3.87 5.48
CA THR A 164 -25.30 4.28 4.49
C THR A 164 -24.65 5.13 3.41
N VAL A 165 -23.68 4.55 2.70
CA VAL A 165 -23.05 5.17 1.53
C VAL A 165 -23.93 4.84 0.33
N ASP A 166 -24.63 5.83 -0.21
CA ASP A 166 -25.58 5.63 -1.30
C ASP A 166 -24.87 5.14 -2.58
N GLY A 167 -25.59 4.42 -3.44
CA GLY A 167 -25.06 4.01 -4.74
C GLY A 167 -24.68 5.21 -5.60
N GLY A 168 -23.44 5.24 -6.09
CA GLY A 168 -22.84 6.35 -6.83
C GLY A 168 -22.32 7.50 -5.96
N GLU A 169 -22.46 7.41 -4.63
CA GLU A 169 -21.97 8.44 -3.71
C GLU A 169 -20.45 8.50 -3.71
N LYS A 170 -19.92 9.73 -3.65
CA LYS A 170 -18.53 10.03 -3.32
C LYS A 170 -18.52 10.75 -1.98
N ARG A 171 -17.92 10.12 -0.97
CA ARG A 171 -17.88 10.62 0.41
C ARG A 171 -16.44 10.86 0.84
N ASP A 172 -16.17 12.06 1.34
CA ASP A 172 -14.88 12.37 1.94
C ASP A 172 -14.77 11.68 3.31
N VAL A 173 -13.72 10.88 3.48
CA VAL A 173 -13.40 10.23 4.75
C VAL A 173 -12.26 11.00 5.40
N ALA A 174 -12.50 11.47 6.62
CA ALA A 174 -11.55 12.21 7.41
C ALA A 174 -11.58 11.74 8.87
N ALA A 175 -10.45 11.23 9.36
CA ALA A 175 -10.32 10.79 10.75
C ALA A 175 -8.90 10.95 11.25
N THR A 176 -8.73 11.30 12.52
CA THR A 176 -7.41 11.37 13.15
C THR A 176 -7.07 10.02 13.78
N VAL A 177 -5.90 9.47 13.42
CA VAL A 177 -5.36 8.22 13.98
C VAL A 177 -4.01 8.45 14.63
N SER A 178 -3.69 7.65 15.64
CA SER A 178 -2.36 7.66 16.25
C SER A 178 -1.48 6.61 15.60
N VAL A 179 -0.32 7.04 15.10
CA VAL A 179 0.72 6.14 14.60
C VAL A 179 1.23 5.31 15.78
N PRO A 180 1.08 3.98 15.75
CA PRO A 180 1.57 3.14 16.83
C PRO A 180 3.11 3.10 16.81
N PRO A 181 3.76 2.87 17.97
CA PRO A 181 5.20 2.67 18.01
C PRO A 181 5.65 1.57 17.05
N GLU A 182 6.84 1.72 16.48
CA GLU A 182 7.47 0.72 15.59
C GLU A 182 6.80 0.61 14.20
N ALA A 183 5.73 1.37 13.92
CA ALA A 183 5.14 1.40 12.59
C ALA A 183 6.02 2.16 11.60
N MET A 184 6.36 1.48 10.52
CA MET A 184 7.13 2.04 9.41
C MET A 184 6.30 2.16 8.14
N HIS A 185 5.25 1.35 8.00
CA HIS A 185 4.40 1.34 6.82
C HIS A 185 2.93 1.34 7.20
N TYR A 186 2.08 1.83 6.29
CA TYR A 186 0.64 1.72 6.43
C TYR A 186 -0.02 1.29 5.13
N ASP A 187 -1.27 0.87 5.27
CA ASP A 187 -2.22 0.68 4.18
C ASP A 187 -3.56 1.30 4.55
N VAL A 188 -4.30 1.74 3.53
CA VAL A 188 -5.68 2.19 3.69
C VAL A 188 -6.53 1.47 2.65
N SER A 189 -7.45 0.66 3.13
CA SER A 189 -8.34 -0.16 2.31
C SER A 189 -9.80 0.04 2.72
N VAL A 190 -10.73 -0.40 1.88
CA VAL A 190 -12.15 -0.44 2.21
C VAL A 190 -12.67 -1.86 2.12
N VAL A 191 -13.42 -2.27 3.12
CA VAL A 191 -14.09 -3.57 3.19
C VAL A 191 -15.58 -3.36 3.44
N ASP A 192 -16.41 -4.30 3.02
CA ASP A 192 -17.83 -4.27 3.37
C ASP A 192 -18.00 -4.45 4.89
N ALA A 193 -18.94 -3.73 5.49
CA ALA A 193 -19.14 -3.80 6.94
C ALA A 193 -19.52 -5.21 7.43
N GLU A 194 -20.13 -6.04 6.58
CA GLU A 194 -20.48 -7.43 6.88
C GLU A 194 -19.26 -8.37 6.92
N SER A 195 -18.16 -7.94 6.28
CA SER A 195 -16.90 -8.69 6.14
C SER A 195 -15.78 -8.16 7.06
N ALA A 196 -16.06 -7.10 7.84
CA ALA A 196 -15.07 -6.31 8.58
C ALA A 196 -14.58 -6.95 9.89
#